data_AF-G2Q3X3-F1
#
_entry.id   AF-G2Q3X3-F1
#
_cell.length_a   1.000
_cell.length_b   1.000
_cell.length_c   1.000
_cell.angle_alpha   90.00
_cell.angle_beta   90.00
_cell.angle_gamma   90.00
#
_symmetry.space_group_name_H-M   'P 1'
#
loop_
_entity.id
_entity.type
_entity.pdbx_description
1 polymer ?
#
loop_
_entity_poly.entity_id
_entity_poly.type
_entity_poly.pdbx_seq_one_letter_code
_entity_poly.pdbx_strand_id
1 'polypeptide(L)'
;MPTELEELVGFIAHPNPSIRKVAAENLVPYSTEQPSIFKRDELLPVKHLKFLIRDHPEIAEHAITILINLTSDRTVLEYVATDERFLGILLGNLVDPSEANANLLAMLLANMAKWDGLKDIVNRKQDPPKALQSHELVFNQLLDLFVKGADGTYNKQADFDYLAYVFADLSKHPEIRQFFLTKQEYDDVVPINKIKVFTEHKSDIRRKGVASIIKNTAFDVPAHPAFLDEDQINIMPYILLPITGNEEYDEEETMGMLPDLQLLPPDKQRDPDHNIIQTHVETLTLLTTTREGRDYMRRINVYPIIRETHLRVDDEGVREACERLVQVLMRDEAEPGAEGADEEDDDERVVEV
;
A
#
# COMPACT_ATOMS: atom_id res chain seq x y z
N MET A 1 17.32 -42.46 0.86
CA MET A 1 15.91 -42.70 1.23
C MET A 1 15.36 -41.35 1.62
N PRO A 2 14.19 -40.94 1.09
CA PRO A 2 13.57 -39.71 1.52
C PRO A 2 13.23 -39.77 3.02
N THR A 3 13.30 -38.63 3.71
CA THR A 3 12.77 -38.52 5.08
C THR A 3 11.25 -38.58 5.08
N GLU A 4 10.61 -38.89 6.21
CA GLU A 4 9.13 -38.91 6.32
C GLU A 4 8.48 -37.60 5.84
N LEU A 5 9.13 -36.48 6.13
CA LEU A 5 8.68 -35.15 5.72
C LEU A 5 8.84 -34.92 4.20
N GLU A 6 9.85 -35.51 3.56
CA GLU A 6 10.01 -35.47 2.11
C GLU A 6 8.96 -36.31 1.38
N GLU A 7 8.64 -37.49 1.93
CA GLU A 7 7.54 -38.30 1.42
C GLU A 7 6.21 -37.55 1.53
N LEU A 8 5.99 -36.88 2.66
CA LEU A 8 4.81 -36.04 2.87
C LEU A 8 4.70 -34.91 1.84
N VAL A 9 5.81 -34.21 1.55
CA VAL A 9 5.85 -33.18 0.49
C VAL A 9 5.51 -33.78 -0.87
N GLY A 10 5.94 -35.01 -1.16
CA GLY A 10 5.58 -35.70 -2.41
C GLY A 10 4.07 -35.90 -2.60
N PHE A 11 3.31 -36.06 -1.51
CA PHE A 11 1.86 -36.30 -1.57
C PHE A 11 1.01 -35.08 -1.97
N ILE A 12 1.57 -33.86 -1.99
CA ILE A 12 0.82 -32.69 -2.47
C ILE A 12 0.50 -32.77 -3.97
N ALA A 13 1.25 -33.57 -4.75
CA ALA A 13 0.98 -33.83 -6.17
C ALA A 13 0.19 -35.12 -6.42
N HIS A 14 -0.31 -35.77 -5.37
CA HIS A 14 -0.99 -37.05 -5.50
C HIS A 14 -2.33 -36.91 -6.27
N PRO A 15 -2.72 -37.86 -7.15
CA PRO A 15 -3.96 -37.76 -7.92
C PRO A 15 -5.25 -37.72 -7.07
N ASN A 16 -5.24 -38.36 -5.90
CA ASN A 16 -6.38 -38.36 -4.97
C ASN A 16 -6.45 -37.05 -4.15
N PRO A 17 -7.53 -36.24 -4.26
CA PRO A 17 -7.70 -35.00 -3.51
C PRO A 17 -7.65 -35.18 -1.99
N SER A 18 -8.18 -36.28 -1.44
CA SER A 18 -8.15 -36.52 0.01
C SER A 18 -6.71 -36.68 0.53
N ILE A 19 -5.83 -37.28 -0.27
CA ILE A 19 -4.41 -37.42 0.08
C ILE A 19 -3.72 -36.06 -0.01
N ARG A 20 -4.02 -35.26 -1.05
CA ARG A 20 -3.49 -33.90 -1.17
C ARG A 20 -3.93 -33.01 -0.01
N LYS A 21 -5.20 -33.10 0.41
CA LYS A 21 -5.74 -32.34 1.55
C LYS A 21 -4.95 -32.63 2.82
N VAL A 22 -4.84 -33.91 3.21
CA VAL A 22 -4.12 -34.32 4.41
C VAL A 22 -2.65 -33.92 4.33
N ALA A 23 -2.02 -34.06 3.16
CA ALA A 23 -0.63 -33.65 2.97
C ALA A 23 -0.46 -32.13 3.14
N ALA A 24 -1.25 -31.32 2.43
CA ALA A 24 -1.16 -29.86 2.48
C ALA A 24 -1.45 -29.32 3.88
N GLU A 25 -2.48 -29.84 4.55
CA GLU A 25 -2.84 -29.47 5.94
C GLU A 25 -1.68 -29.72 6.91
N ASN A 26 -1.07 -30.91 6.88
CA ASN A 26 0.05 -31.25 7.75
C ASN A 26 1.35 -30.51 7.40
N LEU A 27 1.46 -29.98 6.18
CA LEU A 27 2.64 -29.24 5.72
C LEU A 27 2.61 -27.75 6.07
N VAL A 28 1.46 -27.19 6.46
CA VAL A 28 1.35 -25.76 6.81
C VAL A 28 2.36 -25.33 7.89
N PRO A 29 2.50 -26.00 9.06
CA PRO A 29 3.44 -25.58 10.09
C PRO A 29 4.92 -25.63 9.62
N TYR A 30 5.24 -26.60 8.77
CA TYR A 30 6.60 -26.76 8.24
C TYR A 30 6.99 -25.69 7.22
N SER A 31 6.02 -24.96 6.64
CA SER A 31 6.31 -23.82 5.77
C SER A 31 6.98 -22.65 6.50
N THR A 32 6.87 -22.60 7.83
CA THR A 32 7.59 -21.64 8.68
C THR A 32 8.74 -22.29 9.45
N GLU A 33 8.56 -23.51 9.97
CA GLU A 33 9.57 -24.17 10.81
C GLU A 33 10.74 -24.78 10.01
N GLN A 34 10.44 -25.36 8.84
CA GLN A 34 11.41 -26.06 7.99
C GLN A 34 11.21 -25.73 6.50
N PRO A 35 11.24 -24.45 6.08
CA PRO A 35 10.92 -24.04 4.72
C PRO A 35 11.83 -24.63 3.64
N SER A 36 13.03 -25.11 4.01
CA SER A 36 13.98 -25.73 3.10
C SER A 36 13.45 -27.00 2.41
N ILE A 37 12.49 -27.71 3.01
CA ILE A 37 11.89 -28.91 2.40
C ILE A 37 11.15 -28.59 1.09
N PHE A 38 10.60 -27.38 0.98
CA PHE A 38 9.85 -26.95 -0.20
C PHE A 38 10.76 -26.48 -1.34
N LYS A 39 12.05 -26.27 -1.07
CA LYS A 39 13.02 -25.78 -2.07
C LYS A 39 13.73 -26.88 -2.85
N ARG A 40 13.40 -28.14 -2.59
CA ARG A 40 14.02 -29.32 -3.22
C ARG A 40 13.67 -29.43 -4.70
N ASP A 41 14.50 -30.18 -5.41
CA ASP A 41 14.31 -30.53 -6.82
C ASP A 41 13.95 -29.30 -7.67
N GLU A 42 14.74 -28.23 -7.53
CA GLU A 42 14.53 -26.97 -8.25
C GLU A 42 13.14 -26.34 -7.99
N LEU A 43 12.74 -26.27 -6.72
CA LEU A 43 11.46 -25.72 -6.26
C LEU A 43 10.23 -26.51 -6.79
N LEU A 44 10.39 -27.81 -7.09
CA LEU A 44 9.26 -28.66 -7.52
C LEU A 44 8.07 -28.65 -6.54
N PRO A 45 8.27 -28.67 -5.20
CA PRO A 45 7.14 -28.54 -4.27
C PRO A 45 6.41 -27.20 -4.43
N VAL A 46 7.12 -26.08 -4.58
CA VAL A 46 6.52 -24.76 -4.85
C VAL A 46 5.73 -24.78 -6.16
N LYS A 47 6.26 -25.41 -7.20
CA LYS A 47 5.55 -25.61 -8.47
C LYS A 47 4.23 -26.35 -8.28
N HIS A 48 4.21 -27.41 -7.48
CA HIS A 48 2.97 -28.14 -7.18
C HIS A 48 1.98 -27.29 -6.39
N LEU A 49 2.43 -26.56 -5.36
CA LEU A 49 1.58 -25.65 -4.60
C LEU A 49 0.91 -24.59 -5.49
N LYS A 50 1.62 -24.05 -6.48
CA LYS A 50 1.04 -23.14 -7.49
C LYS A 50 -0.13 -23.74 -8.26
N PHE A 51 -0.14 -25.06 -8.50
CA PHE A 51 -1.28 -25.72 -9.15
C PHE A 51 -2.45 -25.94 -8.20
N LEU A 52 -2.18 -26.16 -6.91
CA LEU A 52 -3.19 -26.46 -5.90
C LEU A 52 -4.09 -25.26 -5.54
N ILE A 53 -3.73 -24.03 -5.91
CA ILE A 53 -4.61 -22.88 -5.71
C ILE A 53 -5.92 -22.98 -6.49
N ARG A 54 -6.00 -23.88 -7.49
CA ARG A 54 -7.20 -24.17 -8.29
C ARG A 54 -7.93 -25.45 -7.85
N ASP A 55 -7.48 -26.07 -6.78
CA ASP A 55 -8.08 -27.30 -6.26
C ASP A 55 -9.34 -26.96 -5.43
N HIS A 56 -9.89 -27.94 -4.71
CA HIS A 56 -10.98 -27.73 -3.77
C HIS A 56 -10.61 -26.63 -2.76
N PRO A 57 -11.57 -25.78 -2.33
CA PRO A 57 -11.27 -24.60 -1.50
C PRO A 57 -10.41 -24.89 -0.26
N GLU A 58 -10.67 -25.98 0.45
CA GLU A 58 -9.90 -26.38 1.64
C GLU A 58 -8.44 -26.77 1.32
N ILE A 59 -8.17 -27.33 0.13
CA ILE A 59 -6.82 -27.67 -0.31
C ILE A 59 -6.10 -26.41 -0.78
N ALA A 60 -6.80 -25.56 -1.53
CA ALA A 60 -6.29 -24.29 -2.01
C ALA A 60 -5.92 -23.37 -0.84
N GLU A 61 -6.73 -23.33 0.23
CA GLU A 61 -6.45 -22.60 1.46
C GLU A 61 -5.04 -22.94 2.00
N HIS A 62 -4.78 -24.23 2.29
CA HIS A 62 -3.49 -24.68 2.80
C HIS A 62 -2.34 -24.39 1.82
N ALA A 63 -2.56 -24.60 0.52
CA ALA A 63 -1.53 -24.35 -0.48
C ALA A 63 -1.16 -22.86 -0.57
N ILE A 64 -2.15 -21.96 -0.54
CA ILE A 64 -1.94 -20.51 -0.58
C ILE A 64 -1.24 -20.08 0.72
N THR A 65 -1.65 -20.59 1.89
CA THR A 65 -0.96 -20.30 3.17
C THR A 65 0.52 -20.69 3.12
N ILE A 66 0.84 -21.87 2.60
CA ILE A 66 2.23 -22.31 2.43
C ILE A 66 2.98 -21.36 1.47
N LEU A 67 2.37 -20.99 0.33
CA LEU A 67 2.99 -20.04 -0.61
C LEU A 67 3.24 -18.66 0.03
N ILE A 68 2.30 -18.14 0.83
CA ILE A 68 2.48 -16.89 1.58
C ILE A 68 3.71 -16.98 2.49
N ASN A 69 3.84 -18.06 3.26
CA ASN A 69 4.95 -18.23 4.17
C ASN A 69 6.29 -18.35 3.43
N LEU A 70 6.33 -19.14 2.35
CA LEU A 70 7.55 -19.38 1.57
C LEU A 70 8.00 -18.17 0.75
N THR A 71 7.09 -17.30 0.32
CA THR A 71 7.41 -16.07 -0.44
C THR A 71 8.06 -14.97 0.40
N SER A 72 8.30 -15.20 1.69
CA SER A 72 9.25 -14.42 2.49
C SER A 72 10.70 -14.60 2.04
N ASP A 73 11.00 -15.71 1.37
CA ASP A 73 12.31 -16.00 0.78
C ASP A 73 12.42 -15.43 -0.64
N ARG A 74 13.50 -14.69 -0.92
CA ARG A 74 13.70 -14.01 -2.20
C ARG A 74 13.72 -14.96 -3.41
N THR A 75 14.31 -16.15 -3.28
CA THR A 75 14.38 -17.12 -4.38
C THR A 75 12.99 -17.69 -4.70
N VAL A 76 12.20 -17.99 -3.67
CA VAL A 76 10.82 -18.48 -3.87
C VAL A 76 9.92 -17.35 -4.41
N LEU A 77 10.05 -16.14 -3.86
CA LEU A 77 9.34 -14.95 -4.33
C LEU A 77 9.56 -14.73 -5.83
N GLU A 78 10.81 -14.67 -6.28
CA GLU A 78 11.14 -14.48 -7.68
C GLU A 78 10.59 -15.62 -8.56
N TYR A 79 10.68 -16.87 -8.11
CA TYR A 79 10.13 -18.02 -8.83
C TYR A 79 8.59 -18.00 -8.98
N VAL A 80 7.89 -17.47 -7.98
CA VAL A 80 6.43 -17.34 -8.00
C VAL A 80 6.00 -16.12 -8.81
N ALA A 81 6.65 -14.98 -8.61
CA ALA A 81 6.30 -13.70 -9.24
C ALA A 81 6.58 -13.66 -10.75
N THR A 82 7.61 -14.37 -11.21
CA THR A 82 7.98 -14.44 -12.65
C THR A 82 7.11 -15.41 -13.46
N ASP A 83 6.26 -16.21 -12.82
CA ASP A 83 5.37 -17.15 -13.53
C ASP A 83 4.09 -16.43 -14.00
N GLU A 84 4.15 -15.88 -15.21
CA GLU A 84 3.04 -15.16 -15.85
C GLU A 84 1.72 -15.93 -15.94
N ARG A 85 1.79 -17.27 -16.03
CA ARG A 85 0.59 -18.12 -16.08
C ARG A 85 -0.03 -18.24 -14.71
N PHE A 86 0.81 -18.44 -13.68
CA PHE A 86 0.37 -18.45 -12.30
C PHE A 86 -0.24 -17.11 -11.89
N LEU A 87 0.40 -16.00 -12.25
CA LEU A 87 -0.14 -14.66 -12.00
C LEU A 87 -1.52 -14.47 -12.65
N GLY A 88 -1.70 -14.92 -13.90
CA GLY A 88 -3.01 -14.88 -14.56
C GLY A 88 -4.09 -15.71 -13.86
N ILE A 89 -3.73 -16.90 -13.36
CA ILE A 89 -4.65 -17.75 -12.59
C ILE A 89 -5.03 -17.07 -11.26
N LEU A 90 -4.03 -16.57 -10.52
CA LEU A 90 -4.24 -15.89 -9.25
C LEU A 90 -5.20 -14.70 -9.43
N LEU A 91 -4.92 -13.85 -10.43
CA LEU A 91 -5.75 -12.68 -10.72
C LEU A 91 -7.17 -13.06 -11.16
N GLY A 92 -7.32 -14.13 -11.93
CA GLY A 92 -8.62 -14.65 -12.34
C GLY A 92 -9.47 -15.14 -11.16
N ASN A 93 -8.86 -15.86 -10.22
CA ASN A 93 -9.53 -16.29 -9.00
C ASN A 93 -9.86 -15.10 -8.08
N LEU A 94 -8.95 -14.13 -7.99
CA LEU A 94 -9.11 -12.96 -7.12
C LEU A 94 -10.32 -12.09 -7.52
N VAL A 95 -10.63 -11.99 -8.81
CA VAL A 95 -11.82 -11.26 -9.30
C VAL A 95 -13.10 -12.09 -9.28
N ASP A 96 -13.06 -13.37 -8.93
CA ASP A 96 -14.25 -14.22 -8.82
C ASP A 96 -14.99 -13.92 -7.50
N PRO A 97 -16.26 -13.46 -7.55
CA PRO A 97 -17.03 -13.17 -6.33
C PRO A 97 -17.36 -14.41 -5.50
N SER A 98 -17.13 -15.62 -6.02
CA SER A 98 -17.35 -16.90 -5.34
C SER A 98 -16.08 -17.53 -4.75
N GLU A 99 -14.90 -16.96 -5.02
CA GLU A 99 -13.63 -17.48 -4.51
C GLU A 99 -13.56 -17.34 -2.99
N ALA A 100 -13.49 -18.48 -2.29
CA ALA A 100 -13.49 -18.51 -0.82
C ALA A 100 -12.16 -18.01 -0.24
N ASN A 101 -11.05 -18.18 -0.97
CA ASN A 101 -9.70 -17.86 -0.51
C ASN A 101 -9.20 -16.50 -1.02
N ALA A 102 -10.09 -15.61 -1.46
CA ALA A 102 -9.70 -14.35 -2.12
C ALA A 102 -8.81 -13.46 -1.23
N ASN A 103 -9.05 -13.42 0.09
CA ASN A 103 -8.17 -12.70 1.03
C ASN A 103 -6.76 -13.30 1.09
N LEU A 104 -6.62 -14.64 1.09
CA LEU A 104 -5.31 -15.30 1.04
C LEU A 104 -4.60 -15.04 -0.30
N LEU A 105 -5.33 -15.01 -1.41
CA LEU A 105 -4.77 -14.64 -2.71
C LEU A 105 -4.28 -13.19 -2.73
N ALA A 106 -5.01 -12.26 -2.10
CA ALA A 106 -4.56 -10.87 -1.94
C ALA A 106 -3.29 -10.78 -1.08
N MET A 107 -3.19 -11.57 -0.01
CA MET A 107 -1.97 -11.67 0.81
C MET A 107 -0.78 -12.21 0.01
N LEU A 108 -0.98 -13.25 -0.80
CA LEU A 108 0.05 -13.80 -1.66
C LEU A 108 0.50 -12.77 -2.71
N LEU A 109 -0.44 -12.06 -3.33
CA LEU A 109 -0.14 -10.99 -4.27
C LEU A 109 0.63 -9.84 -3.60
N ALA A 110 0.31 -9.50 -2.35
CA ALA A 110 1.06 -8.50 -1.58
C ALA A 110 2.52 -8.92 -1.35
N ASN A 111 2.78 -10.21 -1.10
CA ASN A 111 4.15 -10.70 -1.08
C ASN A 111 4.82 -10.64 -2.46
N MET A 112 4.10 -11.04 -3.52
CA MET A 112 4.60 -10.96 -4.90
C MET A 112 4.99 -9.53 -5.30
N ALA A 113 4.23 -8.52 -4.84
CA ALA A 113 4.47 -7.10 -5.12
C ALA A 113 5.81 -6.56 -4.59
N LYS A 114 6.48 -7.29 -3.69
CA LYS A 114 7.82 -6.96 -3.22
C LYS A 114 8.92 -7.29 -4.24
N TRP A 115 8.60 -8.03 -5.30
CA TRP A 115 9.50 -8.26 -6.42
C TRP A 115 9.36 -7.11 -7.42
N ASP A 116 10.44 -6.33 -7.62
CA ASP A 116 10.43 -5.11 -8.44
C ASP A 116 9.87 -5.33 -9.87
N GLY A 117 10.08 -6.51 -10.46
CA GLY A 117 9.57 -6.81 -11.79
C GLY A 117 8.04 -6.90 -11.88
N LEU A 118 7.31 -7.01 -10.76
CA LEU A 118 5.85 -7.06 -10.79
C LEU A 118 5.22 -5.71 -11.16
N LYS A 119 5.97 -4.61 -11.13
CA LYS A 119 5.49 -3.26 -11.51
C LYS A 119 4.85 -3.20 -12.90
N ASP A 120 5.27 -4.08 -13.82
CA ASP A 120 4.69 -4.18 -15.16
C ASP A 120 3.22 -4.61 -15.17
N ILE A 121 2.69 -5.10 -14.03
CA ILE A 121 1.26 -5.40 -13.84
C ILE A 121 0.36 -4.20 -14.12
N VAL A 122 0.87 -2.97 -14.01
CA VAL A 122 0.11 -1.74 -14.33
C VAL A 122 -0.35 -1.70 -15.79
N ASN A 123 0.39 -2.35 -16.68
CA ASN A 123 0.09 -2.42 -18.11
C ASN A 123 -0.62 -3.73 -18.50
N ARG A 124 -0.77 -4.68 -17.56
CA ARG A 124 -1.37 -5.98 -17.82
C ARG A 124 -2.86 -5.82 -18.09
N LYS A 125 -3.33 -6.54 -19.11
CA LYS A 125 -4.76 -6.63 -19.46
C LYS A 125 -5.28 -8.04 -19.25
N GLN A 126 -6.53 -8.15 -18.82
CA GLN A 126 -7.30 -9.39 -18.83
C GLN A 126 -8.79 -9.10 -19.07
N ASP A 127 -9.56 -10.15 -19.35
CA ASP A 127 -11.00 -10.01 -19.60
C ASP A 127 -11.67 -9.24 -18.44
N PRO A 128 -12.46 -8.18 -18.74
CA PRO A 128 -13.13 -7.41 -17.72
C PRO A 128 -14.09 -8.28 -16.88
N PRO A 129 -13.94 -8.33 -15.54
CA PRO A 129 -14.85 -9.06 -14.68
C PRO A 129 -16.24 -8.42 -14.70
N LYS A 130 -17.20 -9.08 -15.37
CA LYS A 130 -18.56 -8.56 -15.58
C LYS A 130 -19.27 -8.21 -14.27
N ALA A 131 -19.09 -9.03 -13.24
CA ALA A 131 -19.72 -8.81 -11.92
C ALA A 131 -19.17 -7.56 -11.22
N LEU A 132 -17.88 -7.25 -11.41
CA LEU A 132 -17.23 -6.07 -10.82
C LEU A 132 -17.49 -4.79 -11.61
N GLN A 133 -17.90 -4.92 -12.88
CA GLN A 133 -18.08 -3.82 -13.83
C GLN A 133 -16.81 -2.95 -13.92
N SER A 134 -15.69 -3.60 -14.24
CA SER A 134 -14.37 -2.97 -14.26
C SER A 134 -13.76 -2.89 -15.67
N HIS A 135 -12.59 -2.28 -15.77
CA HIS A 135 -11.82 -2.10 -16.99
C HIS A 135 -11.00 -3.36 -17.36
N GLU A 136 -10.44 -3.43 -18.56
CA GLU A 136 -9.53 -4.52 -18.98
C GLU A 136 -8.15 -4.46 -18.29
N LEU A 137 -7.72 -3.27 -17.85
CA LEU A 137 -6.46 -3.10 -17.12
C LEU A 137 -6.59 -3.74 -15.74
N VAL A 138 -5.71 -4.68 -15.44
CA VAL A 138 -5.69 -5.43 -14.18
C VAL A 138 -5.59 -4.48 -12.98
N PHE A 139 -4.80 -3.42 -13.09
CA PHE A 139 -4.63 -2.48 -11.99
C PHE A 139 -5.93 -1.73 -11.63
N ASN A 140 -6.76 -1.40 -12.63
CA ASN A 140 -8.12 -0.88 -12.39
C ASN A 140 -9.03 -1.94 -11.76
N GLN A 141 -8.91 -3.21 -12.15
CA GLN A 141 -9.69 -4.30 -11.55
C GLN A 141 -9.32 -4.52 -10.08
N LEU A 142 -8.03 -4.50 -9.73
CA LEU A 142 -7.57 -4.60 -8.36
C LEU A 142 -8.07 -3.41 -7.52
N LEU A 143 -8.04 -2.20 -8.09
CA LEU A 143 -8.51 -1.01 -7.39
C LEU A 143 -10.02 -1.06 -7.15
N ASP A 144 -10.78 -1.48 -8.16
CA ASP A 144 -12.22 -1.68 -8.05
C ASP A 144 -12.55 -2.77 -7.02
N LEU A 145 -11.79 -3.88 -6.96
CA LEU A 145 -11.93 -4.90 -5.91
C LEU A 145 -11.66 -4.30 -4.53
N PHE A 146 -10.60 -3.50 -4.39
CA PHE A 146 -10.27 -2.87 -3.13
C PHE A 146 -11.39 -1.92 -2.67
N VAL A 147 -11.96 -1.12 -3.57
CA VAL A 147 -13.01 -0.14 -3.23
C VAL A 147 -14.36 -0.81 -3.04
N LYS A 148 -14.81 -1.61 -4.01
CA LYS A 148 -16.14 -2.24 -4.07
C LYS A 148 -16.22 -3.55 -3.30
N GLY A 149 -15.10 -4.08 -2.80
CA GLY A 149 -15.03 -5.33 -2.05
C GLY A 149 -14.97 -5.15 -0.55
N ALA A 150 -14.78 -3.91 -0.06
CA ALA A 150 -14.79 -3.62 1.36
C ALA A 150 -16.07 -4.16 2.03
N ASP A 151 -15.94 -4.68 3.26
CA ASP A 151 -17.07 -5.19 4.05
C ASP A 151 -17.87 -6.33 3.39
N GLY A 152 -17.23 -7.12 2.55
CA GLY A 152 -17.84 -8.28 1.90
C GLY A 152 -18.97 -7.91 0.93
N THR A 153 -18.91 -6.70 0.37
CA THR A 153 -19.93 -6.18 -0.54
C THR A 153 -19.86 -6.85 -1.92
N TYR A 154 -18.65 -7.12 -2.43
CA TYR A 154 -18.43 -7.87 -3.67
C TYR A 154 -18.38 -9.40 -3.47
N ASN A 155 -17.59 -9.87 -2.51
CA ASN A 155 -17.43 -11.29 -2.16
C ASN A 155 -17.75 -11.46 -0.67
N LYS A 156 -18.68 -12.34 -0.31
CA LYS A 156 -19.14 -12.49 1.09
C LYS A 156 -18.09 -13.07 2.05
N GLN A 157 -17.00 -13.60 1.52
CA GLN A 157 -15.91 -14.23 2.27
C GLN A 157 -14.62 -13.39 2.24
N ALA A 158 -14.62 -12.21 1.61
CA ALA A 158 -13.42 -11.40 1.43
C ALA A 158 -13.70 -9.90 1.55
N ASP A 159 -12.74 -9.20 2.15
CA ASP A 159 -12.72 -7.74 2.30
C ASP A 159 -11.66 -7.07 1.42
N PHE A 160 -10.72 -7.85 0.87
CA PHE A 160 -9.63 -7.41 0.01
C PHE A 160 -8.68 -6.39 0.66
N ASP A 161 -8.61 -6.35 1.99
CA ASP A 161 -7.81 -5.37 2.72
C ASP A 161 -6.32 -5.40 2.32
N TYR A 162 -5.77 -6.60 2.12
CA TYR A 162 -4.36 -6.80 1.75
C TYR A 162 -3.97 -6.23 0.38
N LEU A 163 -4.93 -5.88 -0.48
CA LEU A 163 -4.61 -5.12 -1.70
C LEU A 163 -4.01 -3.76 -1.38
N ALA A 164 -4.27 -3.20 -0.19
CA ALA A 164 -3.61 -1.98 0.27
C ALA A 164 -2.08 -2.13 0.27
N TYR A 165 -1.56 -3.30 0.65
CA TYR A 165 -0.11 -3.56 0.62
C TYR A 165 0.43 -3.83 -0.79
N VAL A 166 -0.37 -4.44 -1.68
CA VAL A 166 -0.01 -4.55 -3.11
C VAL A 166 0.25 -3.16 -3.69
N PHE A 167 -0.69 -2.23 -3.48
CA PHE A 167 -0.56 -0.87 -3.99
C PHE A 167 0.54 -0.08 -3.28
N ALA A 168 0.72 -0.26 -1.97
CA ALA A 168 1.77 0.42 -1.21
C ALA A 168 3.17 -0.01 -1.67
N ASP A 169 3.40 -1.31 -1.93
CA ASP A 169 4.70 -1.79 -2.41
C ASP A 169 4.96 -1.32 -3.85
N LEU A 170 3.97 -1.42 -4.74
CA LEU A 170 4.13 -1.02 -6.15
C LEU A 170 4.24 0.49 -6.34
N SER A 171 3.58 1.32 -5.53
CA SER A 171 3.59 2.79 -5.65
C SER A 171 4.96 3.43 -5.37
N LYS A 172 5.96 2.64 -4.94
CA LYS A 172 7.36 3.08 -4.90
C LYS A 172 7.94 3.33 -6.31
N HIS A 173 7.34 2.76 -7.36
CA HIS A 173 7.77 2.94 -8.74
C HIS A 173 7.06 4.15 -9.41
N PRO A 174 7.77 4.98 -10.20
CA PRO A 174 7.20 6.16 -10.86
C PRO A 174 5.95 5.89 -11.69
N GLU A 175 5.95 4.83 -12.50
CA GLU A 175 4.82 4.44 -13.36
C GLU A 175 3.55 4.11 -12.57
N ILE A 176 3.69 3.57 -11.36
CA ILE A 176 2.57 3.28 -10.48
C ILE A 176 2.07 4.56 -9.81
N ARG A 177 2.97 5.47 -9.43
CA ARG A 177 2.56 6.80 -8.93
C ARG A 177 1.75 7.55 -9.99
N GLN A 178 2.22 7.54 -11.24
CA GLN A 178 1.50 8.16 -12.35
C GLN A 178 0.10 7.58 -12.52
N PHE A 179 -0.08 6.26 -12.39
CA PHE A 179 -1.41 5.67 -12.39
C PHE A 179 -2.31 6.29 -11.32
N PHE A 180 -1.82 6.43 -10.08
CA PHE A 180 -2.63 6.98 -8.98
C PHE A 180 -3.00 8.45 -9.16
N LEU A 181 -2.24 9.18 -9.97
CA LEU A 181 -2.36 10.63 -10.19
C LEU A 181 -2.99 11.00 -11.53
N THR A 182 -3.19 10.03 -12.42
CA THR A 182 -3.75 10.26 -13.75
C THR A 182 -5.21 9.80 -13.81
N LYS A 183 -6.09 10.70 -14.27
CA LYS A 183 -7.50 10.41 -14.52
C LYS A 183 -7.64 9.21 -15.46
N GLN A 184 -8.42 8.21 -15.04
CA GLN A 184 -8.63 6.99 -15.83
C GLN A 184 -9.80 7.15 -16.80
N GLU A 185 -9.65 6.65 -18.02
CA GLU A 185 -10.66 6.81 -19.09
C GLU A 185 -11.98 6.07 -18.81
N TYR A 186 -11.94 4.97 -18.05
CA TYR A 186 -13.11 4.09 -17.89
C TYR A 186 -14.18 4.65 -16.95
N ASP A 187 -13.80 5.52 -16.01
CA ASP A 187 -14.72 6.09 -15.03
C ASP A 187 -14.48 7.57 -14.73
N ASP A 188 -13.59 8.22 -15.49
CA ASP A 188 -13.30 9.65 -15.39
C ASP A 188 -12.80 10.09 -13.99
N VAL A 189 -12.20 9.19 -13.21
CA VAL A 189 -11.74 9.49 -11.85
C VAL A 189 -10.22 9.30 -11.71
N VAL A 190 -9.58 10.19 -10.96
CA VAL A 190 -8.18 10.04 -10.51
C VAL A 190 -8.14 8.97 -9.41
N PRO A 191 -7.38 7.87 -9.57
CA PRO A 191 -7.47 6.72 -8.66
C PRO A 191 -7.25 7.02 -7.18
N ILE A 192 -6.35 7.95 -6.82
CA ILE A 192 -6.13 8.32 -5.41
C ILE A 192 -7.41 8.83 -4.73
N ASN A 193 -8.31 9.48 -5.47
CA ASN A 193 -9.61 9.96 -4.95
C ASN A 193 -10.54 8.82 -4.55
N LYS A 194 -10.36 7.62 -5.10
CA LYS A 194 -11.16 6.44 -4.73
C LYS A 194 -10.72 5.83 -3.40
N ILE A 195 -9.48 6.09 -2.97
CA ILE A 195 -8.86 5.41 -1.82
C ILE A 195 -8.55 6.32 -0.63
N LYS A 196 -8.41 7.63 -0.83
CA LYS A 196 -8.06 8.57 0.26
C LYS A 196 -9.05 8.53 1.43
N VAL A 197 -10.32 8.20 1.17
CA VAL A 197 -11.36 8.03 2.21
C VAL A 197 -11.05 6.90 3.20
N PHE A 198 -10.19 5.95 2.83
CA PHE A 198 -9.83 4.83 3.69
C PHE A 198 -8.76 5.17 4.73
N THR A 199 -8.28 6.42 4.83
CA THR A 199 -7.38 6.84 5.91
C THR A 199 -8.06 6.83 7.29
N GLU A 200 -9.39 6.86 7.35
CA GLU A 200 -10.20 6.73 8.58
C GLU A 200 -10.98 5.39 8.61
N HIS A 201 -10.58 4.39 7.82
CA HIS A 201 -11.28 3.11 7.76
C HIS A 201 -11.06 2.25 9.01
N LYS A 202 -12.03 1.41 9.39
CA LYS A 202 -11.92 0.52 10.57
C LYS A 202 -10.75 -0.49 10.49
N SER A 203 -10.39 -0.93 9.29
CA SER A 203 -9.27 -1.85 9.04
C SER A 203 -7.93 -1.11 9.09
N ASP A 204 -7.05 -1.55 9.99
CA ASP A 204 -5.68 -1.04 10.13
C ASP A 204 -4.85 -1.30 8.87
N ILE A 205 -5.03 -2.45 8.22
CA ILE A 205 -4.34 -2.81 6.98
C ILE A 205 -4.63 -1.78 5.88
N ARG A 206 -5.91 -1.40 5.73
CA ARG A 206 -6.32 -0.38 4.75
C ARG A 206 -5.72 0.98 5.06
N ARG A 207 -5.86 1.45 6.31
CA ARG A 207 -5.31 2.75 6.72
C ARG A 207 -3.81 2.81 6.47
N LYS A 208 -3.06 1.77 6.87
CA LYS A 208 -1.60 1.69 6.71
C LYS A 208 -1.15 1.66 5.25
N GLY A 209 -1.80 0.83 4.42
CA GLY A 209 -1.48 0.77 3.00
C GLY A 209 -1.83 2.07 2.28
N VAL A 210 -2.99 2.67 2.56
CA VAL A 210 -3.40 3.95 1.95
C VAL A 210 -2.52 5.11 2.38
N ALA A 211 -2.16 5.21 3.66
CA ALA A 211 -1.18 6.20 4.14
C ALA A 211 0.15 6.07 3.37
N SER A 212 0.61 4.84 3.15
CA SER A 212 1.83 4.56 2.38
C SER A 212 1.70 4.92 0.90
N ILE A 213 0.55 4.64 0.26
CA ILE A 213 0.29 5.03 -1.14
C ILE A 213 0.32 6.55 -1.27
N ILE A 214 -0.37 7.27 -0.38
CA ILE A 214 -0.41 8.75 -0.38
C ILE A 214 1.01 9.30 -0.25
N LYS A 215 1.78 8.83 0.74
CA LYS A 215 3.19 9.20 0.92
C LYS A 215 4.02 8.94 -0.34
N ASN A 216 3.88 7.74 -0.92
CA ASN A 216 4.61 7.36 -2.11
C ASN A 216 4.27 8.30 -3.28
N THR A 217 2.99 8.58 -3.52
CA THR A 217 2.57 9.49 -4.58
C THR A 217 3.04 10.94 -4.35
N ALA A 218 3.21 11.37 -3.10
CA ALA A 218 3.72 12.71 -2.76
C ALA A 218 5.21 12.91 -3.11
N PHE A 219 5.96 11.87 -3.51
CA PHE A 219 7.29 12.06 -4.11
C PHE A 219 7.22 12.69 -5.52
N ASP A 220 6.05 12.73 -6.15
CA ASP A 220 5.85 13.43 -7.42
C ASP A 220 5.55 14.92 -7.20
N VAL A 221 6.61 15.71 -7.04
CA VAL A 221 6.53 17.16 -6.75
C VAL A 221 5.65 17.93 -7.73
N PRO A 222 5.71 17.70 -9.07
CA PRO A 222 4.78 18.29 -10.02
C PRO A 222 3.29 18.11 -9.72
N ALA A 223 2.91 17.06 -8.97
CA ALA A 223 1.53 16.80 -8.61
C ALA A 223 1.06 17.55 -7.34
N HIS A 224 1.95 18.16 -6.57
CA HIS A 224 1.61 18.84 -5.31
C HIS A 224 0.48 19.89 -5.45
N PRO A 225 0.43 20.73 -6.51
CA PRO A 225 -0.70 21.64 -6.69
C PRO A 225 -2.04 20.91 -6.74
N ALA A 226 -2.13 19.78 -7.45
CA ALA A 226 -3.36 18.98 -7.50
C ALA A 226 -3.73 18.37 -6.14
N PHE A 227 -2.74 17.98 -5.32
CA PHE A 227 -2.95 17.48 -3.95
C PHE A 227 -3.63 18.53 -3.06
N LEU A 228 -3.27 19.80 -3.24
CA LEU A 228 -3.73 20.92 -2.40
C LEU A 228 -5.02 21.57 -2.93
N ASP A 229 -5.37 21.32 -4.19
CA ASP A 229 -6.55 21.88 -4.86
C ASP A 229 -7.83 21.14 -4.43
N GLU A 230 -8.82 21.91 -3.98
CA GLU A 230 -10.13 21.44 -3.48
C GLU A 230 -10.98 20.75 -4.56
N ASP A 231 -10.84 21.16 -5.82
CA ASP A 231 -11.59 20.64 -6.97
C ASP A 231 -10.88 19.46 -7.66
N GLN A 232 -9.65 19.13 -7.24
CA GLN A 232 -8.86 18.04 -7.82
C GLN A 232 -8.68 16.86 -6.86
N ILE A 233 -7.52 16.73 -6.20
CA ILE A 233 -7.23 15.61 -5.30
C ILE A 233 -7.64 15.95 -3.88
N ASN A 234 -7.58 17.21 -3.43
CA ASN A 234 -7.93 17.64 -2.08
C ASN A 234 -7.54 16.61 -0.99
N ILE A 235 -6.23 16.40 -0.83
CA ILE A 235 -5.70 15.34 0.03
C ILE A 235 -5.66 15.74 1.50
N MET A 236 -5.64 17.04 1.78
CA MET A 236 -5.24 17.56 3.09
C MET A 236 -6.14 17.11 4.24
N PRO A 237 -7.49 17.11 4.12
CA PRO A 237 -8.35 16.57 5.17
C PRO A 237 -8.01 15.12 5.52
N TYR A 238 -7.68 14.30 4.51
CA TYR A 238 -7.43 12.87 4.66
C TYR A 238 -6.06 12.54 5.28
N ILE A 239 -5.12 13.51 5.27
CA ILE A 239 -3.83 13.40 5.97
C ILE A 239 -3.93 13.94 7.40
N LEU A 240 -4.71 15.01 7.61
CA LEU A 240 -4.82 15.68 8.91
C LEU A 240 -5.78 14.98 9.87
N LEU A 241 -6.90 14.42 9.39
CA LEU A 241 -7.87 13.74 10.23
C LEU A 241 -7.27 12.57 11.05
N PRO A 242 -6.43 11.68 10.48
CA PRO A 242 -5.84 10.59 11.25
C PRO A 242 -4.89 11.03 12.36
N ILE A 243 -4.30 12.22 12.25
CA ILE A 243 -3.33 12.75 13.23
C ILE A 243 -3.98 13.73 14.22
N THR A 244 -5.26 14.06 14.05
CA THR A 244 -6.00 14.99 14.92
C THR A 244 -6.83 14.21 15.94
N GLY A 245 -6.79 14.63 17.21
CA GLY A 245 -7.62 14.07 18.29
C GLY A 245 -8.83 14.95 18.60
N ASN A 246 -9.37 14.81 19.81
CA ASN A 246 -10.48 15.64 20.33
C ASN A 246 -9.99 16.82 21.19
N GLU A 247 -8.75 17.25 21.02
CA GLU A 247 -8.23 18.45 21.67
C GLU A 247 -8.97 19.72 21.25
N GLU A 248 -8.98 20.69 22.16
CA GLU A 248 -9.51 22.03 21.91
C GLU A 248 -8.39 22.96 21.43
N TYR A 249 -8.66 23.68 20.36
CA TYR A 249 -7.84 24.78 19.85
C TYR A 249 -8.49 26.11 20.22
N ASP A 250 -7.71 27.18 20.25
CA ASP A 250 -8.31 28.51 20.44
C ASP A 250 -9.13 28.93 19.20
N GLU A 251 -9.95 29.98 19.36
CA GLU A 251 -10.88 30.42 18.31
C GLU A 251 -10.14 30.88 17.03
N GLU A 252 -8.97 31.51 17.17
CA GLU A 252 -8.19 32.02 16.04
C GLU A 252 -7.53 30.86 15.28
N GLU A 253 -6.93 29.91 16.00
CA GLU A 253 -6.40 28.66 15.45
C GLU A 253 -7.50 27.89 14.70
N THR A 254 -8.66 27.69 15.34
CA THR A 254 -9.78 26.94 14.76
C THR A 254 -10.34 27.61 13.50
N MET A 255 -10.50 28.94 13.50
CA MET A 255 -11.02 29.68 12.34
C MET A 255 -10.15 29.54 11.09
N GLY A 256 -8.84 29.35 11.25
CA GLY A 256 -7.94 29.11 10.13
C GLY A 256 -7.85 27.66 9.68
N MET A 257 -8.38 26.69 10.43
CA MET A 257 -8.35 25.27 10.03
C MET A 257 -9.30 24.95 8.87
N LEU A 258 -9.06 23.83 8.20
CA LEU A 258 -10.01 23.28 7.22
C LEU A 258 -11.37 23.00 7.87
N PRO A 259 -12.49 23.19 7.14
CA PRO A 259 -13.84 22.94 7.66
C PRO A 259 -14.01 21.54 8.28
N ASP A 260 -13.38 20.52 7.68
CA ASP A 260 -13.41 19.13 8.16
C ASP A 260 -12.80 18.95 9.56
N LEU A 261 -12.00 19.90 10.04
CA LEU A 261 -11.26 19.85 11.30
C LEU A 261 -11.83 20.78 12.39
N GLN A 262 -12.77 21.68 12.05
CA GLN A 262 -13.26 22.68 12.99
C GLN A 262 -14.26 22.13 14.02
N LEU A 263 -15.08 21.14 13.63
CA LEU A 263 -16.19 20.61 14.45
C LEU A 263 -16.12 19.09 14.53
N LEU A 264 -15.00 18.59 15.05
CA LEU A 264 -14.80 17.16 15.26
C LEU A 264 -15.72 16.63 16.37
N PRO A 265 -16.20 15.39 16.26
CA PRO A 265 -17.02 14.79 17.30
C PRO A 265 -16.18 14.54 18.58
N PRO A 266 -16.81 14.55 19.77
CA PRO A 266 -16.08 14.47 21.05
C PRO A 266 -15.33 13.14 21.25
N ASP A 267 -15.72 12.09 20.54
CA ASP A 267 -15.09 10.77 20.52
C ASP A 267 -14.02 10.63 19.44
N LYS A 268 -13.72 11.68 18.66
CA LYS A 268 -12.62 11.65 17.68
C LYS A 268 -11.29 11.34 18.36
N GLN A 269 -10.60 10.33 17.83
CA GLN A 269 -9.27 9.94 18.26
C GLN A 269 -8.30 10.01 17.07
N ARG A 270 -7.02 10.18 17.40
CA ARG A 270 -5.93 9.91 16.46
C ARG A 270 -5.92 8.44 16.07
N ASP A 271 -5.26 8.10 14.97
CA ASP A 271 -4.99 6.71 14.63
C ASP A 271 -4.21 6.02 15.76
N PRO A 272 -4.64 4.85 16.24
CA PRO A 272 -3.90 4.14 17.28
C PRO A 272 -2.55 3.57 16.81
N ASP A 273 -2.30 3.40 15.51
CA ASP A 273 -0.98 2.97 15.00
C ASP A 273 -0.09 4.19 14.75
N HIS A 274 0.93 4.36 15.60
CA HIS A 274 1.91 5.46 15.49
C HIS A 274 2.64 5.49 14.15
N ASN A 275 2.83 4.34 13.47
CA ASN A 275 3.45 4.32 12.15
C ASN A 275 2.57 5.02 11.10
N ILE A 276 1.25 4.95 11.26
CA ILE A 276 0.30 5.64 10.36
C ILE A 276 0.38 7.14 10.62
N ILE A 277 0.38 7.57 11.88
CA ILE A 277 0.59 8.98 12.26
C ILE A 277 1.91 9.49 11.67
N GLN A 278 3.02 8.80 11.91
CA GLN A 278 4.33 9.18 11.39
C GLN A 278 4.31 9.30 9.86
N THR A 279 3.69 8.33 9.16
CA THR A 279 3.58 8.34 7.69
C THR A 279 2.84 9.58 7.18
N HIS A 280 1.75 9.99 7.85
CA HIS A 280 1.02 11.21 7.50
C HIS A 280 1.84 12.48 7.75
N VAL A 281 2.55 12.58 8.88
CA VAL A 281 3.44 13.72 9.17
C VAL A 281 4.60 13.81 8.17
N GLU A 282 5.17 12.67 7.78
CA GLU A 282 6.19 12.61 6.73
C GLU A 282 5.63 12.99 5.35
N THR A 283 4.37 12.66 5.07
CA THR A 283 3.69 13.10 3.84
C THR A 283 3.52 14.62 3.84
N LEU A 284 3.15 15.23 4.96
CA LEU A 284 3.11 16.69 5.08
C LEU A 284 4.49 17.29 4.82
N THR A 285 5.54 16.70 5.38
CA THR A 285 6.93 17.13 5.11
C THR A 285 7.25 17.08 3.61
N LEU A 286 6.86 16.03 2.89
CA LEU A 286 7.05 15.98 1.43
C LEU A 286 6.31 17.11 0.72
N LEU A 287 5.07 17.41 1.11
CA LEU A 287 4.29 18.49 0.52
C LEU A 287 4.87 19.89 0.81
N THR A 288 5.78 20.03 1.78
CA THR A 288 6.52 21.29 2.01
C THR A 288 7.68 21.53 1.03
N THR A 289 7.96 20.60 0.12
CA THR A 289 8.99 20.78 -0.93
C THR A 289 8.72 22.03 -1.77
N THR A 290 7.44 22.30 -2.09
CA THR A 290 7.06 23.51 -2.81
C THR A 290 6.75 24.66 -1.85
N ARG A 291 7.02 25.90 -2.26
CA ARG A 291 6.60 27.09 -1.52
C ARG A 291 5.08 27.16 -1.37
N GLU A 292 4.35 26.83 -2.43
CA GLU A 292 2.89 26.76 -2.41
C GLU A 292 2.38 25.81 -1.31
N GLY A 293 2.99 24.63 -1.16
CA GLY A 293 2.65 23.70 -0.09
C GLY A 293 2.92 24.26 1.30
N ARG A 294 4.05 24.94 1.51
CA ARG A 294 4.34 25.61 2.80
C ARG A 294 3.33 26.71 3.11
N ASP A 295 3.08 27.60 2.14
CA ASP A 295 2.15 28.72 2.29
C ASP A 295 0.72 28.23 2.52
N TYR A 296 0.30 27.17 1.82
CA TYR A 296 -0.99 26.52 2.04
C TYR A 296 -1.11 25.97 3.46
N MET A 297 -0.11 25.20 3.94
CA MET A 297 -0.14 24.63 5.29
C MET A 297 -0.13 25.68 6.40
N ARG A 298 0.61 26.78 6.22
CA ARG A 298 0.56 27.93 7.14
C ARG A 298 -0.83 28.56 7.14
N ARG A 299 -1.43 28.77 5.96
CA ARG A 299 -2.75 29.38 5.80
C ARG A 299 -3.86 28.57 6.48
N ILE A 300 -3.80 27.25 6.42
CA ILE A 300 -4.84 26.37 7.00
C ILE A 300 -4.54 25.92 8.44
N ASN A 301 -3.61 26.60 9.13
CA ASN A 301 -3.21 26.29 10.50
C ASN A 301 -2.84 24.81 10.74
N VAL A 302 -1.94 24.24 9.91
CA VAL A 302 -1.40 22.88 10.17
C VAL A 302 -0.56 22.85 11.45
N TYR A 303 0.17 23.92 11.77
CA TYR A 303 1.11 23.94 12.91
C TYR A 303 0.46 23.55 14.27
N PRO A 304 -0.68 24.14 14.68
CA PRO A 304 -1.36 23.72 15.90
C PRO A 304 -1.66 22.21 15.96
N ILE A 305 -2.08 21.60 14.86
CA ILE A 305 -2.36 20.15 14.79
C ILE A 305 -1.08 19.34 15.07
N ILE A 306 0.04 19.75 14.48
CA ILE A 306 1.35 19.11 14.67
C ILE A 306 1.86 19.30 16.10
N ARG A 307 1.67 20.49 16.69
CA ARG A 307 2.00 20.77 18.08
C ARG A 307 1.24 19.83 19.03
N GLU A 308 -0.08 19.74 18.89
CA GLU A 308 -0.89 18.89 19.77
C GLU A 308 -0.58 17.40 19.57
N THR A 309 -0.24 16.99 18.35
CA THR A 309 0.20 15.62 18.02
C THR A 309 1.53 15.27 18.69
N HIS A 310 2.53 16.14 18.55
CA HIS A 310 3.83 15.99 19.21
C HIS A 310 3.70 15.88 20.75
N LEU A 311 2.79 16.66 21.35
CA LEU A 311 2.57 16.67 22.80
C LEU A 311 1.83 15.43 23.32
N ARG A 312 0.92 14.84 22.52
CA ARG A 312 0.03 13.74 22.96
C ARG A 312 0.47 12.35 22.55
N VAL A 313 1.26 12.22 21.49
CA VAL A 313 1.73 10.92 21.02
C VAL A 313 3.09 10.63 21.67
N ASP A 314 3.18 9.52 22.42
CA ASP A 314 4.40 9.08 23.08
C ASP A 314 5.15 8.06 22.20
N ASP A 315 5.66 8.57 21.08
CA ASP A 315 6.44 7.82 20.10
C ASP A 315 7.56 8.69 19.55
N GLU A 316 8.79 8.19 19.62
CA GLU A 316 10.00 8.93 19.22
C GLU A 316 9.96 9.25 17.70
N GLY A 317 9.57 8.29 16.86
CA GLY A 317 9.50 8.47 15.41
C GLY A 317 8.47 9.51 15.00
N VAL A 318 7.31 9.53 15.68
CA VAL A 318 6.30 10.59 15.48
C VAL A 318 6.81 11.96 15.93
N ARG A 319 7.45 12.06 17.10
CA ARG A 319 7.96 13.33 17.61
C ARG A 319 9.03 13.92 16.69
N GLU A 320 10.00 13.11 16.25
CA GLU A 320 11.03 13.53 15.29
C GLU A 320 10.42 13.97 13.95
N ALA A 321 9.40 13.26 13.45
CA ALA A 321 8.69 13.68 12.25
C ALA A 321 7.98 15.03 12.42
N CYS A 322 7.34 15.27 13.58
CA CYS A 322 6.71 16.56 13.89
C CYS A 322 7.75 17.69 13.94
N GLU A 323 8.88 17.48 14.63
CA GLU A 323 9.95 18.46 14.75
C GLU A 323 10.51 18.85 13.38
N ARG A 324 10.78 17.87 12.52
CA ARG A 324 11.25 18.12 11.14
C ARG A 324 10.26 18.97 10.35
N LEU A 325 8.96 18.66 10.43
CA LEU A 325 7.93 19.44 9.73
C LEU A 325 7.86 20.88 10.25
N VAL A 326 7.87 21.07 11.57
CA VAL A 326 7.84 22.41 12.19
C VAL A 326 9.05 23.24 11.78
N GLN A 327 10.24 22.64 11.74
CA GLN A 327 11.45 23.34 11.29
C GLN A 327 11.32 23.88 9.86
N VAL A 328 10.58 23.20 8.97
CA VAL A 328 10.37 23.68 7.60
C VAL A 328 9.28 24.76 7.56
N LEU A 329 8.17 24.58 8.29
CA LEU A 329 7.07 25.55 8.33
C LEU A 329 7.46 26.88 8.99
N MET A 330 8.39 26.86 9.95
CA MET A 330 8.84 28.05 10.68
C MET A 330 10.00 28.79 10.02
N ARG A 331 10.57 28.27 8.93
CA ARG A 331 11.59 29.00 8.15
C ARG A 331 10.94 30.14 7.39
N ASP A 332 11.64 31.27 7.37
CA ASP A 332 11.32 32.38 6.48
C ASP A 332 11.55 31.96 5.01
N GLU A 333 10.69 32.44 4.12
CA GLU A 333 10.85 32.22 2.69
C GLU A 333 11.99 33.12 2.17
N ALA A 334 12.89 32.55 1.38
CA ALA A 334 13.89 33.36 0.67
C ALA A 334 13.20 34.31 -0.32
N GLU A 335 13.78 35.50 -0.52
CA GLU A 335 13.28 36.44 -1.52
C GLU A 335 13.30 35.79 -2.92
N PRO A 336 12.26 35.99 -3.74
CA PRO A 336 12.24 35.46 -5.11
C PRO A 336 13.45 35.98 -5.90
N GLY A 337 14.39 35.07 -6.25
CA GLY A 337 15.61 35.39 -7.01
C GLY A 337 16.94 35.07 -6.33
N ALA A 338 16.94 34.55 -5.10
CA ALA A 338 18.17 34.16 -4.40
C ALA A 338 18.67 32.73 -4.69
N GLU A 339 17.88 31.88 -5.35
CA GLU A 339 18.16 30.44 -5.55
C GLU A 339 19.07 30.12 -6.76
N GLY A 340 20.00 31.01 -7.13
CA GLY A 340 20.82 30.85 -8.34
C GLY A 340 22.31 31.19 -8.22
N ALA A 341 22.87 31.29 -7.01
CA ALA A 341 24.24 31.79 -6.82
C ALA A 341 25.27 30.77 -6.27
N ASP A 342 24.88 29.54 -5.92
CA ASP A 342 25.77 28.59 -5.23
C ASP A 342 26.10 27.29 -6.01
N GLU A 343 25.86 27.22 -7.33
CA GLU A 343 26.22 26.05 -8.16
C GLU A 343 27.31 26.29 -9.22
N GLU A 344 27.99 27.45 -9.24
CA GLU A 344 29.09 27.72 -10.17
C GLU A 344 30.33 28.32 -9.47
N ASP A 345 31.12 27.54 -8.70
CA ASP A 345 32.52 27.95 -8.44
C ASP A 345 33.51 26.88 -7.93
N ASP A 346 33.33 25.58 -8.20
CA ASP A 346 34.26 24.54 -7.70
C ASP A 346 34.99 23.70 -8.78
N ASP A 347 34.95 24.09 -10.07
CA ASP A 347 35.58 23.31 -11.17
C ASP A 347 36.74 24.00 -11.92
N GLU A 348 37.29 25.12 -11.43
CA GLU A 348 38.48 25.75 -12.04
C GLU A 348 39.66 25.96 -11.08
N ARG A 349 40.15 24.90 -10.40
CA ARG A 349 41.55 24.90 -9.89
C ARG A 349 42.22 23.52 -9.94
N VAL A 350 42.67 23.12 -11.13
CA VAL A 350 43.88 22.30 -11.26
C VAL A 350 44.87 23.02 -12.15
N VAL A 351 45.90 23.55 -11.51
CA VAL A 351 47.03 24.29 -12.08
C VAL A 351 48.03 23.29 -12.65
N GLU A 352 48.52 23.56 -13.87
CA GLU A 352 49.70 22.93 -14.47
C GLU A 352 50.92 23.03 -13.54
N VAL A 353 51.58 21.90 -13.22
CA VAL A 353 53.04 21.66 -13.32
C VAL A 353 53.28 20.15 -13.42
#